data_AF-A0A958W136-F1
#
_entry.id   AF-A0A958W136-F1
#
_cell.length_a   1.000
_cell.length_b   1.000
_cell.length_c   1.000
_cell.angle_alpha   90.00
_cell.angle_beta   90.00
_cell.angle_gamma   90.00
#
_symmetry.space_group_name_H-M   'P 1'
#
loop_
_entity.id
_entity.type
_entity.pdbx_description
1 polymer ?
#
loop_
_entity_poly.entity_id
_entity_poly.type
_entity_poly.pdbx_seq_one_letter_code
_entity_poly.pdbx_strand_id
1 'polypeptide(L)'
;MENTIPDRLQLTNNVPEDLLAKRSCVFYASTFSNEELDIIQSSFQKSGVDAVAYFKTALVFAGADVTPKIAEFLNKREIDFIVLLSKKDNSYSFTFTPFSGTGDFVNNGQPGWEVHGTDLKEALQVIYRSTVNSQPIKNLLINSYPEKNFPINIIEGRRSDFFAIDLKVDKLAVPWFKDAATDSLLAQFFKEYYPFSYGMTEPGLDAKELRNNGFHYVLSYVHTEGLIARDILGYPNTTNESAITSVTYPNGSLQLKTIPAETPVYKFYFKHLVSGNVFLGTKWDGDTTWLAALRNHVKGFKAELKIP
;
A
#
# COMPACT_ATOMS: atom_id res chain seq x y z
N MET A 1 -2.91 0.69 8.99
CA MET A 1 -1.62 0.01 8.73
C MET A 1 -0.53 0.88 9.26
N GLU A 2 0.34 0.33 10.09
CA GLU A 2 1.48 1.08 10.61
C GLU A 2 2.56 1.17 9.54
N ASN A 3 3.11 2.37 9.39
CA ASN A 3 4.28 2.60 8.57
C ASN A 3 5.47 1.96 9.29
N THR A 4 6.12 0.98 8.68
CA THR A 4 7.29 0.31 9.26
C THR A 4 8.61 1.01 8.91
N ILE A 5 8.57 2.11 8.14
CA ILE A 5 9.78 2.89 7.82
C ILE A 5 10.45 3.42 9.09
N PRO A 6 9.76 4.11 10.03
CA PRO A 6 10.42 4.69 11.21
C PRO A 6 11.22 3.70 12.03
N ASP A 7 10.74 2.46 12.18
CA ASP A 7 11.42 1.39 12.94
C ASP A 7 12.76 0.94 12.34
N ARG A 8 12.98 1.24 11.06
CA ARG A 8 14.22 0.92 10.33
C ARG A 8 15.20 2.07 10.31
N LEU A 9 14.84 3.25 10.83
CA LEU A 9 15.69 4.44 10.81
C LEU A 9 16.51 4.57 12.08
N GLN A 10 17.73 5.08 11.94
CA GLN A 10 18.48 5.65 13.05
C GLN A 10 18.15 7.14 13.13
N LEU A 11 17.29 7.51 14.08
CA LEU A 11 16.85 8.89 14.22
C LEU A 11 17.97 9.77 14.76
N THR A 12 18.15 10.91 14.10
CA THR A 12 19.17 11.91 14.38
C THR A 12 18.52 13.28 14.54
N ASN A 13 19.24 14.22 15.15
CA ASN A 13 18.80 15.61 15.28
C ASN A 13 19.26 16.50 14.12
N ASN A 14 19.91 15.91 13.09
CA ASN A 14 20.51 16.66 12.00
C ASN A 14 19.59 16.62 10.78
N VAL A 15 19.34 17.78 10.19
CA VAL A 15 18.65 17.85 8.91
C VAL A 15 19.48 17.10 7.85
N PRO A 16 18.87 16.22 7.03
CA PRO A 16 19.59 15.53 5.97
C PRO A 16 20.26 16.49 4.99
N GLU A 17 21.49 16.18 4.60
CA GLU A 17 22.22 16.94 3.59
C GLU A 17 21.44 16.98 2.27
N ASP A 18 21.49 18.11 1.55
CA ASP A 18 20.82 18.33 0.27
C ASP A 18 19.28 18.26 0.29
N LEU A 19 18.63 18.17 1.46
CA LEU A 19 17.16 18.21 1.57
C LEU A 19 16.55 19.44 0.86
N LEU A 20 17.25 20.58 0.89
CA LEU A 20 16.78 21.83 0.28
C LEU A 20 17.28 22.04 -1.16
N ALA A 21 17.86 21.00 -1.76
CA ALA A 21 18.38 20.99 -3.12
C ALA A 21 17.79 19.91 -4.01
N LYS A 22 17.03 18.98 -3.41
CA LYS A 22 16.52 17.78 -4.07
C LYS A 22 15.02 17.62 -3.81
N ARG A 23 14.40 16.73 -4.58
CA ARG A 23 12.95 16.49 -4.53
C ARG A 23 12.58 15.52 -3.44
N SER A 24 11.44 15.80 -2.82
CA SER A 24 10.84 15.01 -1.75
C SER A 24 9.47 14.48 -2.14
N CYS A 25 9.14 13.29 -1.67
CA CYS A 25 7.78 12.75 -1.70
C CYS A 25 7.25 12.58 -0.28
N VAL A 26 5.98 12.90 -0.08
CA VAL A 26 5.32 12.86 1.22
C VAL A 26 4.40 11.65 1.32
N PHE A 27 4.62 10.82 2.33
CA PHE A 27 3.72 9.74 2.74
C PHE A 27 2.96 10.17 3.99
N TYR A 28 1.63 10.25 3.92
CA TYR A 28 0.83 10.81 5.00
C TYR A 28 -0.26 9.87 5.50
N ALA A 29 -0.51 9.88 6.81
CA ALA A 29 -1.62 9.13 7.40
C ALA A 29 -2.99 9.68 6.94
N SER A 30 -3.98 8.80 6.79
CA SER A 30 -5.34 9.20 6.34
C SER A 30 -6.07 10.16 7.29
N THR A 31 -5.58 10.31 8.52
CA THR A 31 -6.08 11.24 9.53
C THR A 31 -5.75 12.71 9.26
N PHE A 32 -4.87 13.01 8.29
CA PHE A 32 -4.58 14.38 7.89
C PHE A 32 -5.70 14.92 7.01
N SER A 33 -6.25 16.08 7.37
CA SER A 33 -7.22 16.79 6.54
C SER A 33 -6.54 17.45 5.33
N ASN A 34 -7.32 17.82 4.31
CA ASN A 34 -6.78 18.55 3.16
C ASN A 34 -6.22 19.91 3.58
N GLU A 35 -6.89 20.59 4.52
CA GLU A 35 -6.45 21.89 5.05
C GLU A 35 -5.10 21.76 5.77
N GLU A 36 -4.89 20.69 6.55
CA GLU A 36 -3.59 20.43 7.18
C GLU A 36 -2.49 20.21 6.14
N LEU A 37 -2.77 19.43 5.08
CA LEU A 37 -1.80 19.20 4.00
C LEU A 37 -1.45 20.49 3.24
N ASP A 38 -2.43 21.38 3.02
CA ASP A 38 -2.20 22.68 2.39
C ASP A 38 -1.30 23.59 3.26
N ILE A 39 -1.52 23.58 4.58
CA ILE A 39 -0.66 24.28 5.54
C ILE A 39 0.76 23.72 5.52
N ILE A 40 0.91 22.40 5.48
CA ILE A 40 2.21 21.72 5.42
C ILE A 40 2.95 22.07 4.14
N GLN A 41 2.30 21.97 2.97
CA GLN A 41 2.93 22.33 1.68
C GLN A 41 3.37 23.80 1.69
N SER A 42 2.50 24.70 2.17
CA SER A 42 2.83 26.13 2.26
C SER A 42 4.04 26.39 3.15
N SER A 43 4.23 25.60 4.22
CA SER A 43 5.41 25.70 5.08
C SER A 43 6.64 25.07 4.46
N PHE A 44 6.51 23.95 3.74
CA PHE A 44 7.61 23.31 3.02
C PHE A 44 8.17 24.22 1.93
N GLN A 45 7.30 24.89 1.17
CA GLN A 45 7.70 25.92 0.22
C GLN A 45 8.55 27.03 0.87
N LYS A 46 8.12 27.55 2.03
CA LYS A 46 8.90 28.57 2.78
C LYS A 46 10.23 28.04 3.32
N SER A 47 10.28 26.75 3.65
CA SER A 47 11.44 26.11 4.25
C SER A 47 12.45 25.60 3.22
N GLY A 48 12.12 25.64 1.92
CA GLY A 48 12.93 25.12 0.82
C GLY A 48 12.77 23.62 0.54
N VAL A 49 11.85 22.93 1.23
CA VAL A 49 11.58 21.50 1.05
C VAL A 49 10.70 21.33 -0.19
N ASP A 50 11.23 20.71 -1.24
CA ASP A 50 10.52 20.52 -2.50
C ASP A 50 9.67 19.24 -2.49
N ALA A 51 8.52 19.30 -1.83
CA ALA A 51 7.54 18.21 -1.82
C ALA A 51 6.69 18.22 -3.10
N VAL A 52 6.97 17.29 -4.02
CA VAL A 52 6.38 17.25 -5.37
C VAL A 52 5.30 16.17 -5.55
N ALA A 53 5.08 15.32 -4.54
CA ALA A 53 4.07 14.27 -4.60
C ALA A 53 3.63 13.85 -3.19
N TYR A 54 2.32 13.66 -3.01
CA TYR A 54 1.70 13.23 -1.77
C TYR A 54 0.94 11.92 -1.97
N PHE A 55 1.25 10.90 -1.16
CA PHE A 55 0.55 9.62 -1.13
C PHE A 55 0.07 9.29 0.27
N LYS A 56 -1.15 8.75 0.38
CA LYS A 56 -1.58 8.13 1.64
C LYS A 56 -0.65 6.97 1.96
N THR A 57 -0.15 6.90 3.19
CA THR A 57 0.65 5.77 3.69
C THR A 57 -0.09 4.44 3.48
N ALA A 58 -1.41 4.44 3.67
CA ALA A 58 -2.24 3.26 3.44
C ALA A 58 -2.23 2.76 1.97
N LEU A 59 -2.06 3.66 1.00
CA LEU A 59 -1.89 3.30 -0.42
C LEU A 59 -0.48 2.75 -0.67
N VAL A 60 0.55 3.41 -0.15
CA VAL A 60 1.97 3.05 -0.37
C VAL A 60 2.26 1.61 0.04
N PHE A 61 1.68 1.17 1.16
CA PHE A 61 1.88 -0.16 1.74
C PHE A 61 0.71 -1.11 1.51
N ALA A 62 -0.11 -0.86 0.48
CA ALA A 62 -1.33 -1.65 0.25
C ALA A 62 -1.07 -3.10 -0.20
N GLY A 63 0.14 -3.46 -0.63
CA GLY A 63 0.48 -4.84 -0.98
C GLY A 63 1.66 -4.96 -1.95
N ALA A 64 2.09 -6.21 -2.18
CA ALA A 64 3.27 -6.54 -2.97
C ALA A 64 3.21 -6.08 -4.44
N ASP A 65 2.01 -5.96 -5.01
CA ASP A 65 1.82 -5.44 -6.37
C ASP A 65 1.81 -3.90 -6.43
N VAL A 66 1.53 -3.22 -5.30
CA VAL A 66 1.37 -1.75 -5.24
C VAL A 66 2.69 -1.06 -4.92
N THR A 67 3.37 -1.52 -3.87
CA THR A 67 4.57 -0.88 -3.33
C THR A 67 5.68 -0.69 -4.38
N PRO A 68 6.01 -1.71 -5.22
CA PRO A 68 7.02 -1.52 -6.28
C PRO A 68 6.62 -0.48 -7.32
N LYS A 69 5.33 -0.33 -7.62
CA LYS A 69 4.82 0.67 -8.59
C LYS A 69 4.91 2.08 -8.04
N ILE A 70 4.73 2.27 -6.74
CA ILE A 70 5.01 3.55 -6.08
C ILE A 70 6.50 3.87 -6.17
N ALA A 71 7.38 2.94 -5.82
CA ALA A 71 8.83 3.15 -5.93
C ALA A 71 9.28 3.45 -7.36
N GLU A 72 8.75 2.74 -8.37
CA GLU A 72 8.98 3.01 -9.79
C GLU A 72 8.54 4.44 -10.16
N PHE A 73 7.38 4.89 -9.67
CA PHE A 73 6.91 6.26 -9.86
C PHE A 73 7.85 7.29 -9.23
N LEU A 74 8.31 7.06 -8.00
CA LEU A 74 9.26 7.95 -7.31
C LEU A 74 10.60 8.05 -8.06
N ASN A 75 11.13 6.93 -8.54
CA ASN A 75 12.33 6.90 -9.36
C ASN A 75 12.16 7.70 -10.66
N LYS A 76 11.03 7.55 -11.36
CA LYS A 76 10.72 8.33 -12.58
C LYS A 76 10.57 9.82 -12.32
N ARG A 77 10.15 10.21 -11.11
CA ARG A 77 10.02 11.60 -10.65
C ARG A 77 11.32 12.17 -10.09
N GLU A 78 12.40 11.38 -10.05
CA GLU A 78 13.70 11.75 -9.48
C GLU A 78 13.55 12.22 -8.03
N ILE A 79 12.81 11.44 -7.23
CA ILE A 79 12.67 11.71 -5.80
C ILE A 79 13.92 11.21 -5.08
N ASP A 80 14.50 12.06 -4.23
CA ASP A 80 15.67 11.72 -3.41
C ASP A 80 15.31 11.56 -1.94
N PHE A 81 14.21 12.15 -1.48
CA PHE A 81 13.79 12.14 -0.08
C PHE A 81 12.35 11.67 0.09
N ILE A 82 12.10 11.00 1.21
CA ILE A 82 10.76 10.69 1.69
C ILE A 82 10.52 11.46 2.98
N VAL A 83 9.32 12.03 3.08
CA VAL A 83 8.81 12.68 4.29
C VAL A 83 7.61 11.89 4.79
N LEU A 84 7.68 11.39 6.01
CA LEU A 84 6.62 10.62 6.64
C LEU A 84 5.84 11.54 7.58
N LEU A 85 4.54 11.63 7.34
CA LEU A 85 3.62 12.37 8.19
C LEU A 85 2.74 11.38 8.94
N SER A 86 2.84 11.41 10.26
CA SER A 86 1.97 10.62 11.13
C SER A 86 1.28 11.51 12.16
N LYS A 87 0.09 11.07 12.60
CA LYS A 87 -0.70 11.74 13.62
C LYS A 87 -1.20 10.69 14.59
N LYS A 88 -0.72 10.74 15.83
CA LYS A 88 -1.12 9.81 16.91
C LYS A 88 -1.44 10.61 18.16
N ASP A 89 -2.60 10.36 18.76
CA ASP A 89 -3.06 11.04 19.98
C ASP A 89 -2.96 12.58 19.88
N ASN A 90 -3.38 13.14 18.73
CA ASN A 90 -3.26 14.56 18.37
C ASN A 90 -1.83 15.14 18.34
N SER A 91 -0.80 14.30 18.34
CA SER A 91 0.58 14.71 18.10
C SER A 91 0.97 14.43 16.66
N TYR A 92 1.65 15.39 16.04
CA TYR A 92 2.22 15.30 14.70
C TYR A 92 3.66 14.80 14.78
N SER A 93 4.02 13.86 13.92
CA SER A 93 5.43 13.53 13.65
C SER A 93 5.73 13.70 12.16
N PHE A 94 6.88 14.31 11.90
CA PHE A 94 7.48 14.51 10.60
C PHE A 94 8.82 13.81 10.57
N THR A 95 8.99 12.78 9.74
CA THR A 95 10.27 12.08 9.58
C THR A 95 10.81 12.28 8.18
N PHE A 96 12.00 12.83 8.03
CA PHE A 96 12.70 13.07 6.77
C PHE A 96 13.84 12.08 6.62
N THR A 97 13.94 11.43 5.46
CA THR A 97 15.02 10.45 5.21
C THR A 97 15.28 10.29 3.71
N PRO A 98 16.52 9.98 3.28
CA PRO A 98 16.80 9.66 1.90
C PRO A 98 15.98 8.45 1.40
N PHE A 99 15.50 8.53 0.17
CA PHE A 99 14.90 7.40 -0.53
C PHE A 99 15.99 6.46 -1.03
N SER A 100 15.84 5.16 -0.78
CA SER A 100 16.82 4.15 -1.21
C SER A 100 16.78 3.84 -2.71
N GLY A 101 15.78 4.34 -3.45
CA GLY A 101 15.56 4.02 -4.86
C GLY A 101 14.85 2.67 -5.08
N THR A 102 14.46 1.96 -4.01
CA THR A 102 13.89 0.60 -4.07
C THR A 102 12.50 0.53 -3.44
N GLY A 103 11.80 -0.60 -3.65
CA GLY A 103 10.49 -0.86 -3.03
C GLY A 103 10.52 -0.90 -1.50
N ASP A 104 11.69 -1.06 -0.88
CA ASP A 104 11.84 -0.97 0.57
C ASP A 104 11.80 0.47 1.10
N PHE A 105 11.90 1.46 0.20
CA PHE A 105 11.96 2.90 0.44
C PHE A 105 13.15 3.41 1.24
N VAL A 106 13.62 2.64 2.21
CA VAL A 106 14.72 2.96 3.13
C VAL A 106 15.57 1.72 3.35
N ASN A 107 16.86 1.93 3.58
CA ASN A 107 17.77 0.89 4.05
C ASN A 107 17.67 0.74 5.58
N ASN A 108 17.90 -0.46 6.09
CA ASN A 108 17.91 -0.68 7.54
C ASN A 108 19.09 0.07 8.20
N GLY A 109 18.81 0.80 9.28
CA GLY A 109 19.77 1.61 10.01
C GLY A 109 20.12 2.94 9.33
N GLN A 110 19.44 3.33 8.25
CA GLN A 110 19.74 4.60 7.59
C GLN A 110 19.32 5.81 8.46
N PRO A 111 20.01 6.97 8.34
CA PRO A 111 19.68 8.13 9.14
C PRO A 111 18.29 8.69 8.78
N GLY A 112 17.53 9.04 9.81
CA GLY A 112 16.30 9.81 9.71
C GLY A 112 16.40 11.07 10.56
N TRP A 113 15.72 12.14 10.16
CA TRP A 113 15.52 13.31 11.01
C TRP A 113 14.06 13.41 11.37
N GLU A 114 13.75 13.55 12.65
CA GLU A 114 12.38 13.58 13.12
C GLU A 114 12.07 14.87 13.89
N VAL A 115 10.87 15.41 13.64
CA VAL A 115 10.30 16.52 14.39
C VAL A 115 8.92 16.12 14.89
N HIS A 116 8.70 16.29 16.19
CA HIS A 116 7.43 16.06 16.87
C HIS A 116 6.82 17.37 17.35
N GLY A 117 5.49 17.44 17.41
CA GLY A 117 4.79 18.53 18.07
C GLY A 117 3.32 18.23 18.29
N THR A 118 2.73 18.80 19.33
CA THR A 118 1.28 18.73 19.59
C THR A 118 0.51 19.81 18.81
N ASP A 119 1.19 20.87 18.38
CA ASP A 119 0.67 21.89 17.47
C ASP A 119 1.37 21.82 16.11
N LEU A 120 0.58 21.82 15.04
CA LEU A 120 1.07 21.71 13.67
C LEU A 120 1.98 22.89 13.30
N LYS A 121 1.60 24.12 13.68
CA LYS A 121 2.37 25.31 13.31
C LYS A 121 3.69 25.37 14.06
N GLU A 122 3.71 24.97 15.33
CA GLU A 122 4.95 24.88 16.11
C GLU A 122 5.92 23.85 15.52
N ALA A 123 5.44 22.64 15.18
CA ALA A 123 6.27 21.62 14.54
C ALA A 123 6.84 22.12 13.20
N LEU A 124 6.02 22.80 12.38
CA LEU A 124 6.45 23.38 11.12
C LEU A 124 7.45 24.55 11.29
N GLN A 125 7.34 25.33 12.36
CA GLN A 125 8.34 26.36 12.70
C GLN A 125 9.68 25.74 13.10
N VAL A 126 9.67 24.63 13.84
CA VAL A 126 10.89 23.88 14.15
C VAL A 126 11.55 23.36 12.88
N ILE A 127 10.76 22.82 11.95
CA ILE A 127 11.26 22.37 10.64
C ILE A 127 11.92 23.54 9.90
N TYR A 128 11.20 24.65 9.74
CA TYR A 128 11.72 25.85 9.06
C TYR A 128 13.04 26.34 9.66
N ARG A 129 13.11 26.48 10.99
CA ARG A 129 14.32 26.97 11.66
C ARG A 129 15.48 25.99 11.50
N SER A 130 15.22 24.69 11.61
CA SER A 130 16.24 23.65 11.50
C SER A 130 16.80 23.58 10.08
N THR A 131 15.96 23.68 9.05
CA THR A 131 16.41 23.61 7.65
C THR A 131 17.19 24.86 7.25
N VAL A 132 16.65 26.06 7.51
CA VAL A 132 17.30 27.33 7.11
C VAL A 132 18.63 27.54 7.81
N ASN A 133 18.78 27.09 9.07
CA ASN A 133 20.04 27.22 9.80
C ASN A 133 21.08 26.15 9.42
N SER A 134 20.68 25.04 8.79
CA SER A 134 21.58 23.93 8.46
C SER A 134 22.15 24.01 7.05
N GLN A 135 21.38 24.52 6.08
CA GLN A 135 21.80 24.53 4.67
C GLN A 135 21.09 25.63 3.86
N PRO A 136 21.72 26.15 2.78
CA PRO A 136 21.08 27.12 1.91
C PRO A 136 19.95 26.49 1.08
N ILE A 137 18.88 27.26 0.87
CA ILE A 137 17.78 26.87 -0.03
C ILE A 137 18.28 26.94 -1.48
N LYS A 138 18.22 25.81 -2.19
CA LYS A 138 18.55 25.73 -3.62
C LYS A 138 17.32 25.44 -4.49
N ASN A 139 16.26 24.89 -3.91
CA ASN A 139 14.96 24.71 -4.56
C ASN A 139 14.23 26.05 -4.68
N LEU A 140 14.05 26.56 -5.90
CA LEU A 140 13.44 27.89 -6.15
C LEU A 140 12.01 27.83 -6.70
N LEU A 141 11.59 26.67 -7.20
CA LEU A 141 10.28 26.46 -7.84
C LEU A 141 9.52 25.33 -7.15
N ILE A 142 9.14 25.57 -5.89
CA ILE A 142 8.38 24.60 -5.09
C ILE A 142 6.89 24.85 -5.29
N ASN A 143 6.12 23.79 -5.53
CA ASN A 143 4.68 23.83 -5.72
C ASN A 143 3.97 24.48 -4.52
N SER A 144 2.86 25.18 -4.77
CA SER A 144 2.08 25.86 -3.71
C SER A 144 0.96 24.99 -3.12
N TYR A 145 0.70 23.82 -3.69
CA TYR A 145 -0.35 22.89 -3.26
C TYR A 145 0.18 21.45 -3.20
N PRO A 146 -0.35 20.60 -2.30
CA PRO A 146 0.04 19.20 -2.21
C PRO A 146 -0.48 18.44 -3.45
N GLU A 147 0.42 18.13 -4.38
CA GLU A 147 0.08 17.38 -5.59
C GLU A 147 -0.28 15.92 -5.24
N LYS A 148 -1.51 15.53 -5.57
CA LYS A 148 -2.14 14.25 -5.23
C LYS A 148 -2.75 13.62 -6.49
N ASN A 149 -3.30 12.42 -6.36
CA ASN A 149 -4.10 11.74 -7.39
C ASN A 149 -3.34 11.44 -8.70
N PHE A 150 -2.15 10.86 -8.56
CA PHE A 150 -1.36 10.41 -9.69
C PHE A 150 -1.98 9.16 -10.34
N PRO A 151 -2.09 9.10 -11.68
CA PRO A 151 -2.55 7.91 -12.38
C PRO A 151 -1.43 6.86 -12.38
N ILE A 152 -1.34 6.06 -11.31
CA ILE A 152 -0.39 4.96 -11.20
C ILE A 152 -1.11 3.67 -11.58
N ASN A 153 -0.70 3.06 -12.68
CA ASN A 153 -1.28 1.81 -13.12
C ASN A 153 -0.71 0.65 -12.29
N ILE A 154 -1.51 0.16 -11.33
CA ILE A 154 -1.13 -0.98 -10.48
C ILE A 154 -1.31 -2.31 -11.23
N ILE A 155 -2.37 -2.42 -12.04
CA ILE A 155 -2.69 -3.64 -12.79
C ILE A 155 -2.07 -3.52 -14.19
N GLU A 156 -0.99 -4.26 -14.43
CA GLU A 156 -0.29 -4.23 -15.72
C GLU A 156 -1.13 -4.82 -16.86
N GLY A 157 -1.84 -5.91 -16.59
CA GLY A 157 -2.70 -6.59 -17.56
C GLY A 157 -4.14 -6.07 -17.54
N ARG A 158 -5.07 -6.96 -17.90
CA ARG A 158 -6.51 -6.67 -17.84
C ARG A 158 -7.08 -7.00 -16.46
N ARG A 159 -7.92 -6.10 -15.97
CA ARG A 159 -8.83 -6.34 -14.85
C ARG A 159 -10.05 -7.12 -15.33
N SER A 160 -10.37 -8.21 -14.63
CA SER A 160 -11.53 -9.07 -14.93
C SER A 160 -12.43 -9.23 -13.71
N ASP A 161 -13.72 -8.95 -13.88
CA ASP A 161 -14.78 -9.08 -12.87
C ASP A 161 -15.39 -10.49 -12.83
N PHE A 162 -14.53 -11.50 -12.99
CA PHE A 162 -14.85 -12.92 -12.92
C PHE A 162 -13.61 -13.70 -12.50
N PHE A 163 -13.79 -14.94 -12.09
CA PHE A 163 -12.67 -15.81 -11.72
C PHE A 163 -12.03 -16.50 -12.94
N ALA A 164 -10.70 -16.70 -12.90
CA ALA A 164 -9.99 -17.44 -13.94
C ALA A 164 -10.44 -18.91 -13.97
N ILE A 165 -11.10 -19.32 -15.06
CA ILE A 165 -11.55 -20.70 -15.25
C ILE A 165 -10.37 -21.67 -15.41
N ASP A 166 -9.24 -21.19 -15.92
CA ASP A 166 -8.05 -21.98 -16.19
C ASP A 166 -7.39 -22.51 -14.90
N LEU A 167 -7.67 -21.92 -13.73
CA LEU A 167 -7.25 -22.46 -12.43
C LEU A 167 -7.78 -23.87 -12.13
N LYS A 168 -8.74 -24.38 -12.91
CA LYS A 168 -9.16 -25.79 -12.86
C LYS A 168 -8.05 -26.75 -13.30
N VAL A 169 -7.15 -26.29 -14.16
CA VAL A 169 -6.05 -27.09 -14.73
C VAL A 169 -4.68 -26.53 -14.37
N ASP A 170 -4.57 -25.22 -14.30
CA ASP A 170 -3.33 -24.50 -14.08
C ASP A 170 -2.99 -24.37 -12.60
N LYS A 171 -1.70 -24.48 -12.29
CA LYS A 171 -1.19 -24.47 -10.92
C LYS A 171 -1.12 -23.06 -10.34
N LEU A 172 -1.68 -22.88 -9.15
CA LEU A 172 -1.65 -21.66 -8.36
C LEU A 172 -0.44 -21.61 -7.40
N ALA A 173 0.35 -20.55 -7.47
CA ALA A 173 1.33 -20.21 -6.45
C ALA A 173 0.63 -19.48 -5.29
N VAL A 174 0.91 -19.92 -4.06
CA VAL A 174 0.36 -19.32 -2.84
C VAL A 174 1.53 -18.84 -1.97
N PRO A 175 1.82 -17.53 -1.97
CA PRO A 175 2.87 -16.96 -1.14
C PRO A 175 2.59 -17.14 0.37
N TRP A 176 3.63 -17.45 1.14
CA TRP A 176 3.55 -17.54 2.61
C TRP A 176 3.62 -16.13 3.21
N PHE A 177 3.12 -15.95 4.44
CA PHE A 177 3.19 -14.70 5.20
C PHE A 177 4.51 -14.50 5.97
N LYS A 178 5.36 -15.54 6.04
CA LYS A 178 6.58 -15.56 6.87
C LYS A 178 6.28 -15.46 8.37
N ASP A 179 5.15 -16.02 8.78
CA ASP A 179 4.75 -16.18 10.17
C ASP A 179 4.30 -17.62 10.39
N ALA A 180 5.00 -18.36 11.23
CA ALA A 180 4.83 -19.81 11.35
C ALA A 180 3.40 -20.23 11.72
N ALA A 181 2.71 -19.45 12.57
CA ALA A 181 1.34 -19.72 12.97
C ALA A 181 0.36 -19.46 11.81
N THR A 182 0.49 -18.31 11.15
CA THR A 182 -0.32 -17.92 9.99
C THR A 182 -0.12 -18.87 8.81
N ASP A 183 1.11 -19.26 8.54
CA ASP A 183 1.47 -20.15 7.43
C ASP A 183 0.91 -21.56 7.65
N SER A 184 0.92 -22.05 8.89
CA SER A 184 0.28 -23.32 9.25
C SER A 184 -1.22 -23.29 8.99
N LEU A 185 -1.89 -22.19 9.36
CA LEU A 185 -3.32 -21.99 9.12
C LEU A 185 -3.64 -21.86 7.62
N LEU A 186 -2.79 -21.16 6.86
CA LEU A 186 -2.92 -21.02 5.40
C LEU A 186 -2.81 -22.38 4.71
N ALA A 187 -1.81 -23.20 5.10
CA ALA A 187 -1.61 -24.54 4.59
C ALA A 187 -2.80 -25.46 4.88
N GLN A 188 -3.32 -25.42 6.12
CA GLN A 188 -4.52 -26.16 6.48
C GLN A 188 -5.75 -25.70 5.68
N PHE A 189 -5.93 -24.39 5.53
CA PHE A 189 -7.06 -23.82 4.79
C PHE A 189 -7.06 -24.29 3.33
N PHE A 190 -5.92 -24.19 2.63
CA PHE A 190 -5.85 -24.60 1.23
C PHE A 190 -6.08 -26.10 1.05
N LYS A 191 -5.55 -26.92 1.96
CA LYS A 191 -5.76 -28.38 1.95
C LYS A 191 -7.24 -28.75 2.11
N GLU A 192 -7.99 -28.00 2.92
CA GLU A 192 -9.39 -28.28 3.22
C GLU A 192 -10.37 -27.68 2.20
N TYR A 193 -10.08 -26.48 1.68
CA TYR A 193 -11.08 -25.69 0.94
C TYR A 193 -10.75 -25.42 -0.52
N TYR A 194 -9.49 -25.49 -0.94
CA TYR A 194 -9.10 -25.20 -2.32
C TYR A 194 -9.08 -26.49 -3.17
N PRO A 195 -9.88 -26.59 -4.25
CA PRO A 195 -10.13 -27.85 -4.93
C PRO A 195 -9.12 -28.23 -6.02
N PHE A 196 -8.19 -27.33 -6.39
CA PHE A 196 -7.30 -27.52 -7.54
C PHE A 196 -5.81 -27.52 -7.18
N SER A 197 -4.95 -27.69 -8.18
CA SER A 197 -3.51 -27.74 -8.00
C SER A 197 -2.96 -26.41 -7.49
N TYR A 198 -2.27 -26.45 -6.35
CA TYR A 198 -1.59 -25.31 -5.78
C TYR A 198 -0.22 -25.71 -5.24
N GLY A 199 0.62 -24.72 -4.95
CA GLY A 199 1.88 -24.91 -4.26
C GLY A 199 2.22 -23.67 -3.47
N MET A 200 2.71 -23.88 -2.26
CA MET A 200 3.11 -22.80 -1.37
C MET A 200 4.51 -22.30 -1.76
N THR A 201 4.73 -20.98 -1.82
CA THR A 201 5.98 -20.38 -2.35
C THR A 201 6.52 -19.25 -1.46
N GLU A 202 7.82 -18.98 -1.52
CA GLU A 202 8.36 -17.78 -0.87
C GLU A 202 7.65 -16.50 -1.38
N PRO A 203 7.33 -15.54 -0.50
CA PRO A 203 6.78 -14.26 -0.94
C PRO A 203 7.84 -13.42 -1.65
N GLY A 204 7.41 -12.72 -2.70
CA GLY A 204 8.26 -11.82 -3.47
C GLY A 204 9.10 -12.48 -4.57
N LEU A 205 8.95 -13.79 -4.81
CA LEU A 205 9.58 -14.44 -5.97
C LEU A 205 9.13 -13.77 -7.26
N ASP A 206 10.06 -13.64 -8.21
CA ASP A 206 9.76 -13.02 -9.49
C ASP A 206 8.84 -13.93 -10.35
N ALA A 207 8.06 -13.31 -11.23
CA ALA A 207 7.10 -14.03 -12.06
C ALA A 207 7.76 -15.01 -13.05
N LYS A 208 9.04 -14.85 -13.39
CA LYS A 208 9.79 -15.79 -14.24
C LYS A 208 10.20 -17.02 -13.42
N GLU A 209 10.64 -16.85 -12.20
CA GLU A 209 10.98 -17.93 -11.28
C GLU A 209 9.77 -18.80 -10.94
N LEU A 210 8.63 -18.18 -10.59
CA LEU A 210 7.38 -18.90 -10.36
C LEU A 210 6.96 -19.73 -11.58
N ARG A 211 7.14 -19.20 -12.79
CA ARG A 211 6.84 -19.93 -14.04
C ARG A 211 7.80 -21.09 -14.29
N ASN A 212 9.09 -20.92 -14.02
CA ASN A 212 10.06 -22.00 -14.11
C ASN A 212 9.71 -23.16 -13.17
N ASN A 213 9.04 -22.86 -12.05
CA ASN A 213 8.52 -23.84 -11.09
C ASN A 213 7.13 -24.40 -11.46
N GLY A 214 6.63 -24.11 -12.66
CA GLY A 214 5.38 -24.64 -13.22
C GLY A 214 4.10 -23.94 -12.75
N PHE A 215 4.21 -22.78 -12.09
CA PHE A 215 3.05 -21.97 -11.73
C PHE A 215 2.62 -21.07 -12.89
N HIS A 216 1.31 -20.88 -13.01
CA HIS A 216 0.71 -20.00 -14.04
C HIS A 216 0.02 -18.80 -13.41
N TYR A 217 -0.47 -18.98 -12.18
CA TYR A 217 -1.13 -17.95 -11.40
C TYR A 217 -0.44 -17.77 -10.06
N VAL A 218 -0.59 -16.60 -9.48
CA VAL A 218 -0.25 -16.33 -8.08
C VAL A 218 -1.46 -15.76 -7.36
N LEU A 219 -1.64 -16.17 -6.10
CA LEU A 219 -2.59 -15.55 -5.19
C LEU A 219 -1.96 -14.26 -4.68
N SER A 220 -2.57 -13.13 -5.05
CA SER A 220 -2.20 -11.81 -4.55
C SER A 220 -3.29 -11.29 -3.61
N TYR A 221 -2.94 -10.29 -2.81
CA TYR A 221 -3.90 -9.53 -2.04
C TYR A 221 -3.50 -8.06 -1.94
N VAL A 222 -4.51 -7.22 -1.72
CA VAL A 222 -4.31 -5.90 -1.14
C VAL A 222 -4.78 -5.94 0.31
N HIS A 223 -4.03 -5.28 1.19
CA HIS A 223 -4.42 -5.01 2.56
C HIS A 223 -4.34 -3.51 2.76
N THR A 224 -5.47 -2.81 2.80
CA THR A 224 -5.52 -1.35 3.01
C THR A 224 -6.94 -0.92 3.37
N GLU A 225 -7.16 0.37 3.60
CA GLU A 225 -8.49 0.95 3.78
C GLU A 225 -9.39 0.57 2.60
N GLY A 226 -10.64 0.22 2.88
CA GLY A 226 -11.53 -0.36 1.88
C GLY A 226 -11.72 0.49 0.61
N LEU A 227 -11.85 1.82 0.74
CA LEU A 227 -11.96 2.69 -0.45
C LEU A 227 -10.69 2.69 -1.28
N ILE A 228 -9.53 2.75 -0.63
CA ILE A 228 -8.22 2.69 -1.29
C ILE A 228 -8.07 1.34 -2.00
N ALA A 229 -8.46 0.23 -1.36
CA ALA A 229 -8.41 -1.10 -1.94
C ALA A 229 -9.29 -1.20 -3.20
N ARG A 230 -10.49 -0.61 -3.17
CA ARG A 230 -11.39 -0.55 -4.32
C ARG A 230 -10.81 0.30 -5.46
N ASP A 231 -10.23 1.46 -5.15
CA ASP A 231 -9.58 2.33 -6.14
C ASP A 231 -8.42 1.61 -6.83
N ILE A 232 -7.52 0.99 -6.05
CA ILE A 232 -6.37 0.22 -6.56
C ILE A 232 -6.83 -0.89 -7.52
N LEU A 233 -7.90 -1.59 -7.14
CA LEU A 233 -8.43 -2.70 -7.91
C LEU A 233 -9.42 -2.27 -8.99
N GLY A 234 -9.58 -0.96 -9.24
CA GLY A 234 -10.42 -0.41 -10.31
C GLY A 234 -11.91 -0.66 -10.16
N TYR A 235 -12.41 -0.85 -8.92
CA TYR A 235 -13.84 -0.87 -8.68
C TYR A 235 -14.41 0.56 -8.82
N PRO A 236 -15.65 0.70 -9.34
CA PRO A 236 -16.29 2.01 -9.36
C PRO A 236 -16.51 2.46 -7.92
N ASN A 237 -15.96 3.61 -7.56
CA ASN A 237 -16.12 4.21 -6.24
C ASN A 237 -16.82 5.55 -6.37
N THR A 238 -17.76 5.81 -5.47
CA THR A 238 -18.14 7.20 -5.17
C THR A 238 -17.38 7.63 -3.93
N THR A 239 -16.69 8.77 -4.01
CA THR A 239 -15.79 9.29 -2.96
C THR A 239 -16.48 9.59 -1.62
N ASN A 240 -17.80 9.42 -1.54
CA ASN A 240 -18.64 9.70 -0.36
C ASN A 240 -19.20 8.42 0.30
N GLU A 241 -18.76 7.23 -0.09
CA GLU A 241 -19.19 5.98 0.56
C GLU A 241 -18.62 5.88 1.97
N SER A 242 -19.50 5.88 2.98
CA SER A 242 -19.10 5.70 4.40
C SER A 242 -18.87 4.23 4.77
N ALA A 243 -19.34 3.29 3.94
CA ALA A 243 -19.18 1.87 4.15
C ALA A 243 -19.21 1.08 2.84
N ILE A 244 -18.61 -0.09 2.85
CA ILE A 244 -18.51 -1.03 1.74
C ILE A 244 -19.25 -2.31 2.10
N THR A 245 -20.10 -2.77 1.19
CA THR A 245 -20.81 -4.05 1.32
C THR A 245 -19.94 -5.17 0.78
N SER A 246 -19.59 -6.12 1.64
CA SER A 246 -18.83 -7.33 1.31
C SER A 246 -19.69 -8.57 1.35
N VAL A 247 -19.42 -9.48 0.41
CA VAL A 247 -20.06 -10.78 0.29
C VAL A 247 -19.24 -11.80 1.07
N THR A 248 -19.88 -12.41 2.06
CA THR A 248 -19.23 -13.28 3.04
C THR A 248 -19.90 -14.65 3.13
N TYR A 249 -19.17 -15.63 3.68
CA TYR A 249 -19.63 -17.02 3.82
C TYR A 249 -19.34 -17.60 5.22
N PRO A 250 -19.82 -16.98 6.32
CA PRO A 250 -19.49 -17.41 7.68
C PRO A 250 -19.90 -18.86 7.98
N ASN A 251 -21.00 -19.33 7.37
CA ASN A 251 -21.53 -20.70 7.53
C ASN A 251 -21.68 -21.43 6.19
N GLY A 252 -20.90 -21.06 5.18
CA GLY A 252 -21.03 -21.60 3.81
C GLY A 252 -22.18 -21.04 2.98
N SER A 253 -23.10 -20.29 3.59
CA SER A 253 -24.16 -19.54 2.91
C SER A 253 -23.75 -18.09 2.63
N LEU A 254 -24.18 -17.56 1.50
CA LEU A 254 -23.94 -16.16 1.11
C LEU A 254 -24.63 -15.20 2.09
N GLN A 255 -23.86 -14.26 2.63
CA GLN A 255 -24.34 -13.16 3.47
C GLN A 255 -23.68 -11.84 3.09
N LEU A 256 -24.35 -10.73 3.36
CA LEU A 256 -23.80 -9.39 3.18
C LEU A 256 -23.30 -8.86 4.53
N LYS A 257 -22.08 -8.33 4.53
CA LYS A 257 -21.45 -7.67 5.66
C LYS A 257 -21.09 -6.24 5.28
N THR A 258 -21.55 -5.28 6.06
CA THR A 258 -21.18 -3.87 5.89
C THR A 258 -19.93 -3.57 6.70
N ILE A 259 -18.90 -3.03 6.05
CA ILE A 259 -17.62 -2.67 6.67
C ILE A 259 -17.39 -1.17 6.46
N PRO A 260 -17.05 -0.37 7.49
CA PRO A 260 -16.77 1.05 7.30
C PRO A 260 -15.65 1.27 6.27
N ALA A 261 -15.80 2.29 5.43
CA ALA A 261 -14.97 2.55 4.25
C ALA A 261 -13.47 2.70 4.56
N GLU A 262 -13.15 3.29 5.71
CA GLU A 262 -11.78 3.56 6.16
C GLU A 262 -11.19 2.38 6.97
N THR A 263 -11.96 1.32 7.22
CA THR A 263 -11.45 0.15 7.93
C THR A 263 -10.48 -0.61 7.03
N PRO A 264 -9.29 -0.99 7.52
CA PRO A 264 -8.39 -1.87 6.79
C PRO A 264 -9.04 -3.22 6.49
N VAL A 265 -8.93 -3.67 5.24
CA VAL A 265 -9.47 -4.93 4.75
C VAL A 265 -8.44 -5.65 3.89
N TYR A 266 -8.50 -6.97 3.91
CA TYR A 266 -7.84 -7.84 2.95
C TYR A 266 -8.79 -8.10 1.79
N LYS A 267 -8.30 -8.00 0.55
CA LYS A 267 -9.00 -8.43 -0.67
C LYS A 267 -8.04 -9.25 -1.52
N PHE A 268 -8.36 -10.53 -1.68
CA PHE A 268 -7.59 -11.47 -2.49
C PHE A 268 -8.02 -11.43 -3.95
N TYR A 269 -7.10 -11.79 -4.84
CA TYR A 269 -7.34 -11.96 -6.27
C TYR A 269 -6.30 -12.91 -6.88
N PHE A 270 -6.65 -13.49 -8.02
CA PHE A 270 -5.70 -14.28 -8.80
C PHE A 270 -5.04 -13.40 -9.85
N LYS A 271 -3.72 -13.49 -9.97
CA LYS A 271 -2.94 -12.80 -11.00
C LYS A 271 -2.29 -13.82 -11.92
N HIS A 272 -2.52 -13.69 -13.22
CA HIS A 272 -1.86 -14.52 -14.22
C HIS A 272 -0.43 -14.04 -14.45
N LEU A 273 0.55 -14.93 -14.31
CA LEU A 273 1.97 -14.59 -14.27
C LEU A 273 2.53 -14.09 -15.62
N VAL A 274 1.96 -14.55 -16.74
CA VAL A 274 2.46 -14.17 -18.07
C VAL A 274 1.85 -12.85 -18.55
N SER A 275 0.53 -12.69 -18.44
CA SER A 275 -0.16 -11.51 -18.98
C SER A 275 -0.35 -10.38 -17.97
N GLY A 276 -0.11 -10.63 -16.68
CA GLY A 276 -0.42 -9.67 -15.62
C GLY A 276 -1.92 -9.43 -15.42
N ASN A 277 -2.79 -10.22 -16.06
CA ASN A 277 -4.23 -10.12 -15.88
C ASN A 277 -4.61 -10.44 -14.43
N VAL A 278 -5.55 -9.69 -13.88
CA VAL A 278 -6.08 -9.90 -12.53
C VAL A 278 -7.54 -10.31 -12.59
N PHE A 279 -7.90 -11.29 -11.76
CA PHE A 279 -9.22 -11.88 -11.69
C PHE A 279 -9.76 -11.68 -10.28
N LEU A 280 -10.71 -10.75 -10.16
CA LEU A 280 -11.19 -10.26 -8.88
C LEU A 280 -12.41 -11.04 -8.36
N GLY A 281 -13.10 -11.76 -9.24
CA GLY A 281 -14.42 -12.33 -9.01
C GLY A 281 -15.55 -11.30 -9.26
N THR A 282 -16.78 -11.80 -9.38
CA THR A 282 -17.95 -10.97 -9.70
C THR A 282 -18.43 -10.05 -8.58
N LYS A 283 -17.94 -10.24 -7.35
CA LYS A 283 -18.42 -9.56 -6.14
C LYS A 283 -17.26 -9.08 -5.29
N TRP A 284 -17.47 -7.99 -4.55
CA TRP A 284 -16.57 -7.58 -3.49
C TRP A 284 -16.70 -8.54 -2.30
N ASP A 285 -15.61 -9.20 -1.93
CA ASP A 285 -15.51 -10.27 -0.93
C ASP A 285 -14.43 -10.00 0.13
N GLY A 286 -13.93 -8.75 0.19
CA GLY A 286 -12.89 -8.33 1.13
C GLY A 286 -13.38 -8.28 2.58
N ASP A 287 -12.50 -8.55 3.53
CA ASP A 287 -12.86 -8.61 4.96
C ASP A 287 -11.72 -8.10 5.86
N THR A 288 -12.00 -7.79 7.12
CA THR A 288 -11.06 -7.18 8.07
C THR A 288 -9.96 -8.14 8.54
N THR A 289 -10.11 -9.44 8.30
CA THR A 289 -9.08 -10.44 8.59
C THR A 289 -8.72 -11.21 7.32
N TRP A 290 -7.44 -11.56 7.17
CA TRP A 290 -6.96 -12.27 5.99
C TRP A 290 -7.70 -13.61 5.79
N LEU A 291 -7.95 -14.37 6.87
CA LEU A 291 -8.59 -15.68 6.78
C LEU A 291 -10.06 -15.58 6.36
N ALA A 292 -10.80 -14.59 6.87
CA ALA A 292 -12.18 -14.35 6.45
C ALA A 292 -12.24 -13.92 4.98
N ALA A 293 -11.38 -12.97 4.56
CA ALA A 293 -11.31 -12.52 3.18
C ALA A 293 -10.93 -13.66 2.22
N LEU A 294 -9.94 -14.48 2.58
CA LEU A 294 -9.54 -15.64 1.78
C LEU A 294 -10.65 -16.68 1.70
N ARG A 295 -11.35 -16.96 2.81
CA ARG A 295 -12.52 -17.84 2.82
C ARG A 295 -13.60 -17.33 1.89
N ASN A 296 -13.92 -16.05 1.95
CA ASN A 296 -14.92 -15.44 1.08
C ASN A 296 -14.51 -15.57 -0.39
N HIS A 297 -13.22 -15.32 -0.70
CA HIS A 297 -12.67 -15.43 -2.04
C HIS A 297 -12.77 -16.84 -2.62
N VAL A 298 -12.30 -17.86 -1.87
CA VAL A 298 -12.34 -19.26 -2.34
C VAL A 298 -13.76 -19.79 -2.41
N LYS A 299 -14.65 -19.41 -1.48
CA LYS A 299 -16.07 -19.80 -1.55
C LYS A 299 -16.79 -19.12 -2.72
N GLY A 300 -16.50 -17.85 -2.99
CA GLY A 300 -16.97 -17.12 -4.17
C GLY A 300 -16.53 -17.80 -5.46
N PHE A 301 -15.24 -18.17 -5.54
CA PHE A 301 -14.66 -18.92 -6.65
C PHE A 301 -15.38 -20.24 -6.91
N LYS A 302 -15.60 -21.04 -5.86
CA LYS A 302 -16.34 -22.31 -5.96
C LYS A 302 -17.78 -22.10 -6.41
N ALA A 303 -18.47 -21.12 -5.84
CA ALA A 303 -19.86 -20.82 -6.18
C ALA A 303 -20.02 -20.38 -7.65
N GLU A 304 -19.15 -19.48 -8.12
CA GLU A 304 -19.19 -18.96 -9.49
C GLU A 304 -18.89 -20.04 -10.54
N LEU A 305 -17.85 -20.85 -10.30
CA LEU A 305 -17.44 -21.92 -11.21
C LEU A 305 -18.20 -23.24 -11.03
N LYS A 306 -19.22 -23.25 -10.16
CA LYS A 306 -20.07 -24.40 -9.82
C LYS A 306 -19.26 -25.63 -9.40
N ILE A 307 -18.27 -25.40 -8.54
CA ILE A 307 -17.38 -26.44 -8.02
C ILE A 307 -17.98 -26.95 -6.69
N PRO A 308 -18.20 -28.28 -6.54
CA PRO A 308 -18.71 -28.86 -5.31
C PRO A 308 -17.78 -28.59 -4.12
#